data_AF-A0A381W0H3-F1
#
_entry.id   AF-A0A381W0H3-F1
#
_cell.length_a   1.000
_cell.length_b   1.000
_cell.length_c   1.000
_cell.angle_alpha   90.00
_cell.angle_beta   90.00
_cell.angle_gamma   90.00
#
_symmetry.space_group_name_H-M   'P 1'
#
loop_
_entity.id
_entity.type
_entity.pdbx_description
1 polymer ?
#
loop_
_entity_poly.entity_id
_entity_poly.type
_entity_poly.pdbx_seq_one_letter_code
_entity_poly.pdbx_strand_id
1 'polypeptide(L)'
;MFRSGLVLPFFLLVALLTAGPEAFGQDWPQWRGPNRDGIVTEFDEPIAWPTDLSHRWQIEVGLGYASPVLIGDRIYMYTRQSEEEVMLALDAESGETLWRASYPAPFEMVRAAFRHGPGPKSTPTFADGRLFTLGMSGIVTAFDAETGRQLWQHPAPPIEPLYHTAMSSIVDGNHVIVHVGGHDDGALTAFDVATGAIQWHWDGDGPAYGSPMVFELGGTRQVVTFTQDNFVGVSAETGNLLWIRPFTTPSITTSLTPILYKDTVIQAGRANGITAFRVQRRGQSWETNDVWHTDQVSLYMTNGVVVDGVLYGLSHLNSGQYFGLDLDTGQVLWTSSPRQAENAAILGAGQFIFSLQDDAELLILRHNRIQFDPIQRYEVAASSTWAQPTISGNKVYVKDLSTLTLWTID
;
A
#
# COMPACT_ATOMS: atom_id res chain seq x y z
N MET A 1 28.20 -40.63 -73.85
CA MET A 1 27.16 -41.06 -72.89
C MET A 1 27.42 -40.33 -71.59
N PHE A 2 26.63 -39.29 -71.31
CA PHE A 2 26.69 -38.49 -70.09
C PHE A 2 25.95 -39.21 -68.96
N ARG A 3 26.53 -39.27 -67.75
CA ARG A 3 25.77 -39.32 -66.49
C ARG A 3 26.51 -38.52 -65.41
N SER A 4 26.02 -37.31 -65.19
CA SER A 4 26.41 -36.38 -64.13
C SER A 4 25.78 -36.83 -62.81
N GLY A 5 26.58 -37.05 -61.77
CA GLY A 5 26.09 -37.29 -60.41
C GLY A 5 25.89 -35.96 -59.69
N LEU A 6 24.64 -35.64 -59.34
CA LEU A 6 24.27 -34.47 -58.56
C LEU A 6 24.24 -34.87 -57.08
N VAL A 7 25.12 -34.28 -56.26
CA VAL A 7 25.11 -34.42 -54.79
C VAL A 7 24.26 -33.27 -54.24
N LEU A 8 23.11 -33.56 -53.63
CA LEU A 8 22.32 -32.58 -52.89
C LEU A 8 22.96 -32.35 -51.50
N PRO A 9 23.14 -31.09 -51.05
CA PRO A 9 23.48 -30.82 -49.66
C PRO A 9 22.22 -30.85 -48.78
N PHE A 10 22.31 -31.60 -47.68
CA PHE A 10 21.30 -31.67 -46.63
C PHE A 10 21.45 -30.42 -45.74
N PHE A 11 20.58 -29.43 -45.91
CA PHE A 11 20.54 -28.27 -45.00
C PHE A 11 19.78 -28.67 -43.73
N LEU A 12 20.52 -28.77 -42.61
CA LEU A 12 19.96 -28.94 -41.28
C LEU A 12 19.30 -27.63 -40.84
N LEU A 13 17.98 -27.60 -40.78
CA LEU A 13 17.21 -26.46 -40.27
C LEU A 13 17.31 -26.47 -38.73
N VAL A 14 18.20 -25.67 -38.16
CA VAL A 14 18.23 -25.42 -36.70
C VAL A 14 17.10 -24.43 -36.38
N ALA A 15 16.02 -24.93 -35.79
CA ALA A 15 14.98 -24.07 -35.23
C ALA A 15 15.55 -23.37 -33.98
N LEU A 16 15.83 -22.06 -34.09
CA LEU A 16 16.04 -21.23 -32.91
C LEU A 16 14.69 -21.09 -32.19
N LEU A 17 14.53 -21.81 -31.08
CA LEU A 17 13.55 -21.47 -30.05
C LEU A 17 13.98 -20.15 -29.43
N THR A 18 13.46 -19.04 -29.94
CA THR A 18 13.48 -17.78 -29.20
C THR A 18 12.53 -17.96 -28.03
N ALA A 19 13.07 -18.19 -26.82
CA ALA A 19 12.32 -17.92 -25.60
C ALA A 19 11.87 -16.46 -25.70
N GLY A 20 10.56 -16.25 -25.82
CA GLY A 20 10.01 -14.90 -25.66
C GLY A 20 10.38 -14.37 -24.27
N PRO A 21 10.40 -13.05 -24.06
CA PRO A 21 10.43 -12.55 -22.70
C PRO A 21 9.28 -13.22 -21.96
N GLU A 22 9.58 -13.96 -20.89
CA GLU A 22 8.55 -14.30 -19.91
C GLU A 22 7.93 -12.96 -19.52
N ALA A 23 6.63 -12.81 -19.78
CA ALA A 23 5.91 -11.62 -19.37
C ALA A 23 5.85 -11.67 -17.84
N PHE A 24 6.86 -11.08 -17.20
CA PHE A 24 6.78 -10.75 -15.79
C PHE A 24 5.65 -9.74 -15.65
N GLY A 25 4.67 -10.04 -14.81
CA GLY A 25 3.64 -9.07 -14.46
C GLY A 25 4.25 -7.87 -13.71
N GLN A 26 3.41 -6.88 -13.43
CA GLN A 26 3.82 -5.65 -12.76
C GLN A 26 4.47 -5.91 -11.39
N ASP A 27 5.57 -5.18 -11.13
CA ASP A 27 6.16 -5.04 -9.81
C ASP A 27 5.24 -4.26 -8.85
N TRP A 28 5.30 -4.63 -7.56
CA TRP A 28 4.57 -4.02 -6.46
C TRP A 28 5.55 -3.55 -5.38
N PRO A 29 6.33 -2.48 -5.64
CA PRO A 29 7.50 -2.11 -4.82
C PRO A 29 7.15 -1.55 -3.44
N GLN A 30 5.88 -1.19 -3.18
CA GLN A 30 5.51 -0.44 -1.99
C GLN A 30 4.01 -0.56 -1.67
N TRP A 31 3.64 0.06 -0.54
CA TRP A 31 2.25 0.23 -0.11
C TRP A 31 1.33 0.64 -1.25
N ARG A 32 0.21 -0.07 -1.46
CA ARG A 32 -0.79 0.23 -2.50
C ARG A 32 -0.26 0.23 -3.95
N GLY A 33 0.84 -0.48 -4.21
CA GLY A 33 1.38 -0.65 -5.56
C GLY A 33 2.31 0.48 -5.98
N PRO A 34 2.76 0.48 -7.25
CA PRO A 34 3.87 1.34 -7.68
C PRO A 34 3.60 2.84 -7.52
N ASN A 35 2.35 3.27 -7.61
CA ASN A 35 1.95 4.67 -7.44
C ASN A 35 1.26 4.95 -6.08
N ARG A 36 1.12 3.94 -5.21
CA ARG A 36 0.41 4.00 -3.92
C ARG A 36 -1.08 4.38 -4.00
N ASP A 37 -1.68 4.28 -5.18
CA ASP A 37 -3.09 4.58 -5.45
C ASP A 37 -4.00 3.34 -5.38
N GLY A 38 -3.42 2.14 -5.37
CA GLY A 38 -4.12 0.86 -5.40
C GLY A 38 -4.61 0.47 -6.79
N ILE A 39 -3.98 0.96 -7.85
CA ILE A 39 -4.25 0.55 -9.22
C ILE A 39 -3.26 -0.52 -9.66
N VAL A 40 -3.80 -1.65 -10.13
CA VAL A 40 -3.09 -2.71 -10.84
C VAL A 40 -3.14 -2.39 -12.33
N THR A 41 -1.99 -2.17 -12.97
CA THR A 41 -1.92 -1.83 -14.40
C THR A 41 -1.70 -3.05 -15.30
N GLU A 42 -1.09 -4.11 -14.78
CA GLU A 42 -0.91 -5.37 -15.49
C GLU A 42 -1.74 -6.46 -14.82
N PHE A 43 -2.98 -6.58 -15.27
CA PHE A 43 -3.93 -7.57 -14.79
C PHE A 43 -4.41 -8.43 -15.97
N ASP A 44 -4.29 -9.74 -15.81
CA ASP A 44 -4.75 -10.70 -16.81
C ASP A 44 -6.25 -10.95 -16.60
N GLU A 45 -7.07 -10.14 -17.27
CA GLU A 45 -8.51 -10.23 -17.13
C GLU A 45 -9.05 -11.59 -17.62
N PRO A 46 -9.72 -12.38 -16.75
CA PRO A 46 -10.25 -13.67 -17.17
C PRO A 46 -11.45 -13.49 -18.10
N ILE A 47 -11.58 -14.35 -19.11
CA ILE A 47 -12.75 -14.37 -20.01
C ILE A 47 -14.04 -14.60 -19.21
N ALA A 48 -13.96 -15.43 -18.17
CA ALA A 48 -15.01 -15.64 -17.19
C ALA A 48 -14.36 -15.88 -15.82
N TRP A 49 -14.93 -15.31 -14.77
CA TRP A 49 -14.45 -15.54 -13.41
C TRP A 49 -14.61 -17.02 -13.02
N PRO A 50 -13.55 -17.68 -12.52
CA PRO A 50 -13.65 -19.06 -12.09
C PRO A 50 -14.51 -19.19 -10.84
N THR A 51 -15.07 -20.37 -10.62
CA THR A 51 -15.82 -20.68 -9.37
C THR A 51 -14.92 -20.59 -8.15
N ASP A 52 -13.71 -21.11 -8.26
CA ASP A 52 -12.71 -21.16 -7.20
C ASP A 52 -11.37 -20.63 -7.74
N LEU A 53 -10.59 -19.96 -6.90
CA LEU A 53 -9.22 -19.61 -7.23
C LEU A 53 -8.30 -20.82 -7.08
N SER A 54 -7.27 -20.89 -7.91
CA SER A 54 -6.26 -21.94 -7.82
C SER A 54 -5.28 -21.65 -6.68
N HIS A 55 -5.34 -22.43 -5.61
CA HIS A 55 -4.35 -22.39 -4.53
C HIS A 55 -3.01 -22.95 -5.01
N ARG A 56 -1.95 -22.14 -5.01
CA ARG A 56 -0.61 -22.59 -5.43
C ARG A 56 0.23 -23.02 -4.24
N TRP A 57 0.42 -22.15 -3.26
CA TRP A 57 1.17 -22.44 -2.04
C TRP A 57 0.73 -21.53 -0.90
N GLN A 58 1.03 -21.96 0.32
CA GLN A 58 0.88 -21.19 1.55
C GLN A 58 2.07 -21.48 2.47
N ILE A 59 2.63 -20.44 3.08
CA ILE A 59 3.75 -20.55 4.02
C ILE A 59 3.54 -19.67 5.25
N GLU A 60 4.09 -20.07 6.39
CA GLU A 60 4.16 -19.26 7.61
C GLU A 60 5.25 -18.20 7.46
N VAL A 61 4.89 -16.92 7.57
CA VAL A 61 5.83 -15.78 7.47
C VAL A 61 5.92 -14.98 8.76
N GLY A 62 4.96 -15.15 9.68
CA GLY A 62 4.91 -14.47 10.97
C GLY A 62 3.84 -13.37 11.06
N LEU A 63 3.73 -12.78 12.25
CA LEU A 63 2.66 -11.87 12.61
C LEU A 63 2.86 -10.47 12.02
N GLY A 64 1.77 -9.78 11.72
CA GLY A 64 1.80 -8.39 11.21
C GLY A 64 0.96 -8.21 9.95
N TYR A 65 0.81 -6.94 9.58
CA TYR A 65 -0.13 -6.48 8.55
C TYR A 65 0.58 -5.74 7.39
N ALA A 66 1.90 -5.80 7.33
CA ALA A 66 2.64 -5.32 6.17
C ALA A 66 2.21 -6.08 4.91
N SER A 67 1.96 -5.36 3.82
CA SER A 67 1.65 -5.96 2.53
C SER A 67 2.88 -6.66 1.94
N PRO A 68 2.67 -7.72 1.14
CA PRO A 68 3.72 -8.27 0.29
C PRO A 68 4.25 -7.20 -0.66
N VAL A 69 5.55 -7.19 -0.89
CA VAL A 69 6.20 -6.36 -1.91
C VAL A 69 6.79 -7.29 -2.97
N LEU A 70 6.33 -7.17 -4.22
CA LEU A 70 6.75 -8.03 -5.33
C LEU A 70 7.73 -7.27 -6.23
N ILE A 71 8.92 -7.83 -6.48
CA ILE A 71 9.89 -7.31 -7.45
C ILE A 71 10.42 -8.48 -8.27
N GLY A 72 10.09 -8.51 -9.56
CA GLY A 72 10.39 -9.63 -10.45
C GLY A 72 9.85 -10.94 -9.90
N ASP A 73 10.76 -11.86 -9.57
CA ASP A 73 10.48 -13.19 -9.04
C ASP A 73 10.56 -13.27 -7.50
N ARG A 74 10.63 -12.12 -6.80
CA ARG A 74 10.81 -12.08 -5.34
C ARG A 74 9.67 -11.38 -4.64
N ILE A 75 9.21 -11.99 -3.55
CA ILE A 75 8.35 -11.34 -2.57
C ILE A 75 9.16 -10.99 -1.34
N TYR A 76 8.99 -9.76 -0.89
CA TYR A 76 9.54 -9.24 0.34
C TYR A 76 8.42 -9.12 1.39
N MET A 77 8.59 -9.77 2.54
CA MET A 77 7.64 -9.75 3.64
C MET A 77 8.28 -9.20 4.90
N TYR A 78 7.56 -8.30 5.58
CA TYR A 78 7.98 -7.72 6.85
C TYR A 78 7.03 -8.12 7.97
N THR A 79 7.51 -8.87 8.95
CA THR A 79 6.67 -9.52 9.96
C THR A 79 7.35 -9.51 11.33
N ARG A 80 6.68 -10.06 12.35
CA ARG A 80 7.27 -10.40 13.64
C ARG A 80 7.29 -11.91 13.83
N GLN A 81 8.41 -12.42 14.30
CA GLN A 81 8.57 -13.80 14.76
C GLN A 81 9.19 -13.78 16.14
N SER A 82 8.45 -14.24 17.15
CA SER A 82 8.83 -14.13 18.57
C SER A 82 9.10 -12.66 18.97
N GLU A 83 10.32 -12.32 19.43
CA GLU A 83 10.71 -10.97 19.84
C GLU A 83 11.47 -10.18 18.77
N GLU A 84 11.52 -10.70 17.55
CA GLU A 84 12.22 -10.09 16.43
C GLU A 84 11.25 -9.55 15.38
N GLU A 85 11.57 -8.40 14.82
CA GLU A 85 11.03 -7.99 13.53
C GLU A 85 11.91 -8.60 12.43
N VAL A 86 11.26 -9.17 11.42
CA VAL A 86 11.87 -10.05 10.43
C VAL A 86 11.55 -9.53 9.03
N MET A 87 12.59 -9.39 8.23
CA MET A 87 12.50 -9.18 6.79
C MET A 87 12.81 -10.51 6.09
N LEU A 88 11.91 -10.96 5.22
CA LEU A 88 12.05 -12.15 4.41
C LEU A 88 12.12 -11.76 2.94
N ALA A 89 12.94 -12.47 2.17
CA ALA A 89 12.74 -12.61 0.73
C ALA A 89 12.33 -14.03 0.41
N LEU A 90 11.33 -14.16 -0.44
CA LEU A 90 10.72 -15.41 -0.86
C LEU A 90 10.76 -15.49 -2.39
N ASP A 91 10.93 -16.68 -2.92
CA ASP A 91 10.65 -16.95 -4.33
C ASP A 91 9.14 -16.84 -4.57
N ALA A 92 8.73 -16.01 -5.53
CA ALA A 92 7.34 -15.64 -5.74
C ALA A 92 6.48 -16.78 -6.31
N GLU A 93 7.10 -17.79 -6.94
CA GLU A 93 6.40 -18.91 -7.58
C GLU A 93 6.25 -20.10 -6.63
N SER A 94 7.26 -20.38 -5.81
CA SER A 94 7.31 -21.55 -4.92
C SER A 94 7.04 -21.24 -3.45
N GLY A 95 7.21 -19.98 -3.02
CA GLY A 95 7.18 -19.59 -1.60
C GLY A 95 8.43 -19.98 -0.82
N GLU A 96 9.49 -20.48 -1.48
CA GLU A 96 10.75 -20.81 -0.80
C GLU A 96 11.40 -19.56 -0.19
N THR A 97 11.88 -19.65 1.05
CA THR A 97 12.65 -18.55 1.66
C THR A 97 14.04 -18.47 1.07
N LEU A 98 14.32 -17.37 0.37
CA LEU A 98 15.62 -17.06 -0.23
C LEU A 98 16.60 -16.51 0.81
N TRP A 99 16.13 -15.60 1.67
CA TRP A 99 16.90 -15.12 2.81
C TRP A 99 15.97 -14.62 3.93
N ARG A 100 16.52 -14.59 5.14
CA ARG A 100 15.88 -14.05 6.36
C ARG A 100 16.86 -13.12 7.07
N ALA A 101 16.43 -11.90 7.35
CA ALA A 101 17.11 -10.95 8.20
C ALA A 101 16.20 -10.56 9.37
N SER A 102 16.78 -10.31 10.54
CA SER A 102 16.00 -9.94 11.73
C SER A 102 16.78 -9.02 12.64
N TYR A 103 16.05 -8.30 13.49
CA TYR A 103 16.62 -7.58 14.63
C TYR A 103 15.70 -7.69 15.85
N PRO A 104 16.26 -7.61 17.08
CA PRO A 104 15.45 -7.56 18.29
C PRO A 104 14.56 -6.31 18.30
N ALA A 105 13.26 -6.50 18.50
CA ALA A 105 12.29 -5.41 18.58
C ALA A 105 11.40 -5.59 19.83
N PRO A 106 11.99 -5.52 21.04
CA PRO A 106 11.21 -5.61 22.26
C PRO A 106 10.29 -4.39 22.38
N PHE A 107 9.02 -4.62 22.70
CA PHE A 107 8.06 -3.55 22.97
C PHE A 107 7.04 -4.03 23.99
N GLU A 108 6.41 -3.08 24.68
CA GLU A 108 5.27 -3.37 25.55
C GLU A 108 3.99 -3.02 24.80
N MET A 109 3.13 -4.00 24.62
CA MET A 109 1.86 -3.78 23.94
C MET A 109 0.95 -2.91 24.82
N VAL A 110 0.61 -1.73 24.33
CA VAL A 110 -0.35 -0.85 25.00
C VAL A 110 -1.73 -1.51 24.99
N ARG A 111 -2.47 -1.43 26.10
CA ARG A 111 -3.79 -2.06 26.25
C ARG A 111 -4.77 -1.70 25.13
N ALA A 112 -4.69 -0.46 24.61
CA ALA A 112 -5.51 0.01 23.50
C ALA A 112 -5.24 -0.77 22.20
N ALA A 113 -4.02 -1.28 22.01
CA ALA A 113 -3.57 -1.94 20.79
C ALA A 113 -3.69 -3.47 20.78
N PHE A 114 -4.17 -4.11 21.86
CA PHE A 114 -4.23 -5.58 21.95
C PHE A 114 -4.96 -6.26 20.79
N ARG A 115 -6.01 -5.65 20.26
CA ARG A 115 -6.76 -6.19 19.11
C ARG A 115 -5.98 -6.12 17.79
N HIS A 116 -4.93 -5.31 17.71
CA HIS A 116 -4.13 -5.12 16.49
C HIS A 116 -2.94 -6.06 16.39
N GLY A 117 -2.67 -6.89 17.41
CA GLY A 117 -1.62 -7.91 17.39
C GLY A 117 -0.19 -7.36 17.41
N PRO A 118 0.79 -8.22 17.78
CA PRO A 118 2.19 -7.85 17.91
C PRO A 118 2.93 -8.04 16.58
N GLY A 119 2.59 -7.28 15.55
CA GLY A 119 3.35 -7.32 14.31
C GLY A 119 3.39 -5.97 13.61
N PRO A 120 4.45 -5.71 12.81
CA PRO A 120 4.58 -4.48 12.07
C PRO A 120 3.40 -4.28 11.13
N LYS A 121 2.96 -3.03 11.01
CA LYS A 121 1.81 -2.63 10.18
C LYS A 121 2.27 -1.87 8.93
N SER A 122 3.41 -1.19 9.03
CA SER A 122 4.07 -0.50 7.94
C SER A 122 4.54 -1.50 6.88
N THR A 123 4.16 -1.26 5.63
CA THR A 123 4.65 -2.01 4.47
C THR A 123 6.06 -1.52 4.10
N PRO A 124 7.02 -2.42 3.84
CA PRO A 124 8.34 -2.03 3.38
C PRO A 124 8.27 -1.29 2.04
N THR A 125 9.26 -0.45 1.76
CA THR A 125 9.43 0.18 0.45
C THR A 125 10.68 -0.33 -0.21
N PHE A 126 10.55 -0.89 -1.41
CA PHE A 126 11.66 -1.19 -2.29
C PHE A 126 12.03 0.04 -3.12
N ALA A 127 13.30 0.43 -3.10
CA ALA A 127 13.84 1.41 -4.03
C ALA A 127 15.33 1.16 -4.27
N ASP A 128 15.75 1.14 -5.54
CA ASP A 128 17.14 1.01 -5.98
C ASP A 128 17.92 -0.11 -5.26
N GLY A 129 17.33 -1.31 -5.22
CA GLY A 129 17.94 -2.50 -4.62
C GLY A 129 17.96 -2.50 -3.08
N ARG A 130 17.22 -1.59 -2.44
CA ARG A 130 17.11 -1.50 -0.98
C ARG A 130 15.67 -1.67 -0.52
N LEU A 131 15.51 -2.19 0.69
CA LEU A 131 14.24 -2.26 1.40
C LEU A 131 14.30 -1.35 2.62
N PHE A 132 13.32 -0.48 2.78
CA PHE A 132 13.19 0.40 3.94
C PHE A 132 11.99 -0.02 4.79
N THR A 133 12.19 -0.13 6.10
CA THR A 133 11.15 -0.53 7.06
C THR A 133 10.98 0.50 8.17
N LEU A 134 9.76 0.59 8.68
CA LEU A 134 9.43 1.23 9.95
C LEU A 134 8.85 0.16 10.88
N GLY A 135 9.59 -0.20 11.92
CA GLY A 135 9.17 -1.15 12.95
C GLY A 135 8.13 -0.58 13.89
N MET A 136 7.41 -1.44 14.60
CA MET A 136 6.31 -1.09 15.52
C MET A 136 6.71 -0.02 16.53
N SER A 137 7.92 -0.12 17.08
CA SER A 137 8.45 0.84 18.06
C SER A 137 9.09 2.09 17.44
N GLY A 138 9.09 2.21 16.11
CA GLY A 138 9.70 3.33 15.39
C GLY A 138 11.16 3.10 14.97
N ILE A 139 11.67 1.88 15.03
CA ILE A 139 12.98 1.52 14.45
C ILE A 139 12.92 1.69 12.93
N VAL A 140 13.86 2.44 12.36
CA VAL A 140 13.95 2.63 10.90
C VAL A 140 15.15 1.84 10.39
N THR A 141 14.94 0.93 9.44
CA THR A 141 16.01 0.07 8.95
C THR A 141 16.07 0.07 7.42
N ALA A 142 17.28 0.04 6.87
CA ALA A 142 17.51 -0.28 5.48
C ALA A 142 18.21 -1.63 5.32
N PHE A 143 17.74 -2.43 4.38
CA PHE A 143 18.34 -3.70 3.98
C PHE A 143 18.74 -3.66 2.51
N ASP A 144 19.80 -4.38 2.19
CA ASP A 144 20.11 -4.79 0.82
C ASP A 144 19.07 -5.83 0.38
N ALA A 145 18.33 -5.56 -0.70
CA ALA A 145 17.20 -6.39 -1.10
C ALA A 145 17.66 -7.76 -1.65
N GLU A 146 18.82 -7.83 -2.27
CA GLU A 146 19.35 -9.06 -2.84
C GLU A 146 19.79 -10.04 -1.75
N THR A 147 20.50 -9.54 -0.73
CA THR A 147 21.18 -10.36 0.28
C THR A 147 20.53 -10.37 1.66
N GLY A 148 19.62 -9.44 1.94
CA GLY A 148 19.03 -9.23 3.27
C GLY A 148 19.98 -8.55 4.27
N ARG A 149 21.17 -8.14 3.85
CA ARG A 149 22.15 -7.50 4.74
C ARG A 149 21.62 -6.14 5.21
N GLN A 150 21.56 -5.93 6.53
CA GLN A 150 21.29 -4.61 7.10
C GLN A 150 22.37 -3.60 6.67
N LEU A 151 21.95 -2.49 6.07
CA LEU A 151 22.81 -1.42 5.58
C LEU A 151 23.01 -0.35 6.66
N TRP A 152 21.92 0.09 7.27
CA TRP A 152 21.90 1.05 8.38
C TRP A 152 20.62 0.88 9.20
N GLN A 153 20.61 1.37 10.44
CA GLN A 153 19.45 1.33 11.32
C GLN A 153 19.46 2.52 12.28
N HIS A 154 18.30 3.12 12.50
CA HIS A 154 18.04 4.08 13.57
C HIS A 154 17.24 3.42 14.69
N PRO A 155 17.61 3.63 15.96
CA PRO A 155 16.90 3.05 17.09
C PRO A 155 15.51 3.67 17.24
N ALA A 156 14.65 2.97 17.98
CA ALA A 156 13.34 3.48 18.37
C ALA A 156 13.47 4.81 19.15
N PRO A 157 12.58 5.77 18.93
CA PRO A 157 12.42 6.91 19.84
C PRO A 157 12.04 6.42 21.26
N PRO A 158 12.29 7.22 22.31
CA PRO A 158 11.92 6.88 23.69
C PRO A 158 10.41 7.00 23.95
N ILE A 159 9.66 7.54 22.98
CA ILE A 159 8.22 7.77 23.02
C ILE A 159 7.59 7.04 21.84
N GLU A 160 6.37 6.56 22.01
CA GLU A 160 5.66 5.80 20.98
C GLU A 160 4.22 6.30 20.77
N PRO A 161 3.63 6.06 19.58
CA PRO A 161 2.23 6.40 19.33
C PRO A 161 1.29 5.46 20.10
N LEU A 162 0.06 5.91 20.35
CA LEU A 162 -0.94 5.18 21.13
C LEU A 162 -1.22 3.75 20.60
N TYR A 163 -1.17 3.55 19.28
CA TYR A 163 -1.35 2.25 18.63
C TYR A 163 -0.09 1.77 17.89
N HIS A 164 1.09 2.20 18.34
CA HIS A 164 2.40 1.98 17.69
C HIS A 164 2.47 2.55 16.27
N THR A 165 3.58 2.36 15.55
CA THR A 165 3.70 2.87 14.18
C THR A 165 2.89 2.04 13.18
N ALA A 166 2.38 2.71 12.13
CA ALA A 166 1.71 2.03 11.01
C ALA A 166 1.95 2.68 9.65
N MET A 167 2.55 3.87 9.60
CA MET A 167 2.88 4.56 8.36
C MET A 167 3.88 3.73 7.54
N SER A 168 3.56 3.44 6.28
CA SER A 168 4.52 2.85 5.35
C SER A 168 5.44 3.94 4.80
N SER A 169 6.75 3.71 4.79
CA SER A 169 7.73 4.67 4.27
C SER A 169 7.42 5.09 2.82
N ILE A 170 7.97 6.21 2.40
CA ILE A 170 8.00 6.63 1.00
C ILE A 170 9.41 7.05 0.62
N VAL A 171 9.83 6.71 -0.59
CA VAL A 171 11.11 7.14 -1.16
C VAL A 171 10.85 8.22 -2.21
N ASP A 172 11.53 9.35 -2.08
CA ASP A 172 11.51 10.46 -3.04
C ASP A 172 12.94 10.90 -3.35
N GLY A 173 13.44 10.57 -4.54
CA GLY A 173 14.84 10.78 -4.89
C GLY A 173 15.78 10.06 -3.91
N ASN A 174 16.66 10.81 -3.24
CA ASN A 174 17.61 10.27 -2.27
C ASN A 174 17.07 10.21 -0.84
N HIS A 175 15.78 10.49 -0.62
CA HIS A 175 15.17 10.51 0.71
C HIS A 175 14.25 9.33 0.93
N VAL A 176 14.44 8.59 2.03
CA VAL A 176 13.38 7.78 2.62
C VAL A 176 12.73 8.56 3.76
N ILE A 177 11.40 8.67 3.72
CA ILE A 177 10.64 9.57 4.58
C ILE A 177 9.66 8.76 5.43
N VAL A 178 9.72 8.99 6.73
CA VAL A 178 8.85 8.38 7.76
C VAL A 178 8.52 9.40 8.85
N HIS A 179 7.39 9.23 9.52
CA HIS A 179 7.03 10.02 10.71
C HIS A 179 7.35 9.20 11.95
N VAL A 180 8.37 9.64 12.70
CA VAL A 180 8.86 8.99 13.93
C VAL A 180 8.51 9.84 15.15
N GLY A 181 8.46 9.22 16.33
CA GLY A 181 8.08 9.86 17.59
C GLY A 181 6.88 9.16 18.23
N GLY A 182 6.20 9.86 19.12
CA GLY A 182 5.07 9.36 19.89
C GLY A 182 3.88 10.31 19.92
N HIS A 183 2.97 10.06 20.86
CA HIS A 183 1.81 10.90 21.06
C HIS A 183 2.22 12.33 21.44
N ASP A 184 1.64 13.33 20.77
CA ASP A 184 1.90 14.77 20.91
C ASP A 184 3.32 15.25 20.53
N ASP A 185 4.24 14.36 20.17
CA ASP A 185 5.65 14.69 19.92
C ASP A 185 6.22 13.79 18.81
N GLY A 186 6.37 14.35 17.60
CA GLY A 186 6.88 13.61 16.46
C GLY A 186 7.51 14.48 15.38
N ALA A 187 8.30 13.83 14.53
CA ALA A 187 9.00 14.45 13.43
C ALA A 187 8.82 13.66 12.13
N LEU A 188 8.31 14.33 11.09
CA LEU A 188 8.36 13.80 9.74
C LEU A 188 9.80 13.98 9.24
N THR A 189 10.51 12.87 9.07
CA THR A 189 11.97 12.84 8.91
C THR A 189 12.34 12.22 7.59
N ALA A 190 13.22 12.88 6.83
CA ALA A 190 13.87 12.34 5.66
C ALA A 190 15.28 11.87 6.00
N PHE A 191 15.56 10.61 5.71
CA PHE A 191 16.88 10.02 5.80
C PHE A 191 17.46 9.82 4.41
N ASP A 192 18.76 10.02 4.26
CA ASP A 192 19.47 9.65 3.05
C ASP A 192 19.40 8.13 2.83
N VAL A 193 18.95 7.71 1.65
CA VAL A 193 18.72 6.28 1.32
C VAL A 193 19.97 5.41 1.46
N ALA A 194 21.15 5.96 1.24
CA ALA A 194 22.41 5.21 1.24
C ALA A 194 23.02 5.08 2.63
N THR A 195 22.95 6.15 3.43
CA THR A 195 23.71 6.29 4.68
C THR A 195 22.82 6.29 5.92
N GLY A 196 21.52 6.57 5.77
CA GLY A 196 20.62 6.82 6.87
C GLY A 196 20.85 8.19 7.53
N ALA A 197 21.69 9.07 7.02
CA ALA A 197 21.86 10.39 7.63
C ALA A 197 20.58 11.23 7.49
N ILE A 198 20.11 11.85 8.57
CA ILE A 198 18.97 12.77 8.53
C ILE A 198 19.33 13.97 7.63
N GLN A 199 18.53 14.19 6.58
CA GLN A 199 18.68 15.30 5.65
C GLN A 199 17.84 16.50 6.07
N TRP A 200 16.60 16.23 6.49
CA TRP A 200 15.71 17.22 7.08
C TRP A 200 14.69 16.52 7.98
N HIS A 201 14.11 17.28 8.88
CA HIS A 201 12.92 16.89 9.63
C HIS A 201 12.00 18.10 9.76
N TRP A 202 10.70 17.83 9.86
CA TRP A 202 9.71 18.79 10.29
C TRP A 202 9.17 18.35 11.64
N ASP A 203 9.42 19.15 12.67
CA ASP A 203 8.89 18.94 14.01
C ASP A 203 7.44 19.41 14.04
N GLY A 204 6.55 18.50 14.41
CA GLY A 204 5.12 18.73 14.44
C GLY A 204 4.48 18.03 15.62
N ASP A 205 3.20 17.73 15.48
CA ASP A 205 2.50 16.80 16.35
C ASP A 205 2.93 15.35 16.08
N GLY A 206 2.38 14.43 16.87
CA GLY A 206 2.66 13.00 16.74
C GLY A 206 2.29 12.41 15.37
N PRO A 207 2.82 11.23 15.03
CA PRO A 207 2.43 10.53 13.82
C PRO A 207 0.97 10.10 13.87
N ALA A 208 0.32 10.19 12.71
CA ALA A 208 -0.90 9.42 12.45
C ALA A 208 -0.52 7.99 11.99
N TYR A 209 -1.51 7.27 11.47
CA TYR A 209 -1.35 5.89 11.02
C TYR A 209 -1.43 5.76 9.49
N GLY A 210 -1.73 6.85 8.79
CA GLY A 210 -1.82 6.91 7.34
C GLY A 210 -0.45 7.01 6.67
N SER A 211 -0.31 6.36 5.52
CA SER A 211 0.90 6.43 4.70
C SER A 211 0.94 7.75 3.89
N PRO A 212 2.11 8.42 3.77
CA PRO A 212 2.21 9.68 3.04
C PRO A 212 2.17 9.46 1.52
N MET A 213 1.96 10.57 0.80
CA MET A 213 2.09 10.69 -0.65
C MET A 213 3.01 11.86 -1.01
N VAL A 214 3.70 11.77 -2.14
CA VAL A 214 4.40 12.93 -2.74
C VAL A 214 3.60 13.43 -3.93
N PHE A 215 3.20 14.70 -3.90
CA PHE A 215 2.46 15.36 -4.98
C PHE A 215 3.20 16.61 -5.46
N GLU A 216 3.03 16.95 -6.74
CA GLU A 216 3.38 18.27 -7.23
C GLU A 216 2.18 19.20 -7.11
N LEU A 217 2.24 20.16 -6.18
CA LEU A 217 1.16 21.11 -5.90
C LEU A 217 1.72 22.53 -5.99
N GLY A 218 1.10 23.38 -6.82
CA GLY A 218 1.57 24.76 -7.04
C GLY A 218 3.00 24.84 -7.57
N GLY A 219 3.45 23.85 -8.35
CA GLY A 219 4.81 23.74 -8.89
C GLY A 219 5.88 23.40 -7.84
N THR A 220 5.50 22.75 -6.75
CA THR A 220 6.42 22.31 -5.69
C THR A 220 6.10 20.86 -5.32
N ARG A 221 7.12 20.00 -5.22
CA ARG A 221 6.98 18.63 -4.70
C ARG A 221 6.78 18.69 -3.19
N GLN A 222 5.71 18.06 -2.71
CA GLN A 222 5.31 18.10 -1.31
C GLN A 222 5.04 16.70 -0.80
N VAL A 223 5.55 16.37 0.39
CA VAL A 223 5.06 15.23 1.15
C VAL A 223 3.77 15.66 1.82
N VAL A 224 2.68 14.99 1.47
CA VAL A 224 1.34 15.22 1.99
C VAL A 224 0.99 14.06 2.90
N THR A 225 0.62 14.34 4.14
CA THR A 225 0.35 13.31 5.15
C THR A 225 -0.57 13.81 6.25
N PHE A 226 -1.36 12.89 6.80
CA PHE A 226 -2.02 13.12 8.08
C PHE A 226 -1.01 12.96 9.21
N THR A 227 -1.21 13.76 10.24
CA THR A 227 -0.52 13.70 11.52
C THR A 227 -1.59 13.60 12.62
N GLN A 228 -1.20 13.61 13.88
CA GLN A 228 -2.10 13.38 14.99
C GLN A 228 -3.33 14.32 14.98
N ASP A 229 -3.10 15.62 14.82
CA ASP A 229 -4.08 16.69 14.92
C ASP A 229 -4.23 17.47 13.61
N ASN A 230 -3.48 17.12 12.56
CA ASN A 230 -3.43 17.88 11.32
C ASN A 230 -3.40 17.04 10.04
N PHE A 231 -3.69 17.72 8.94
CA PHE A 231 -3.36 17.29 7.59
C PHE A 231 -2.42 18.33 6.98
N VAL A 232 -1.22 17.91 6.58
CA VAL A 232 -0.13 18.83 6.24
C VAL A 232 0.45 18.55 4.86
N GLY A 233 1.05 19.59 4.28
CA GLY A 233 1.99 19.47 3.18
C GLY A 233 3.32 20.11 3.57
N VAL A 234 4.40 19.35 3.45
CA VAL A 234 5.78 19.83 3.66
C VAL A 234 6.57 19.70 2.37
N SER A 235 7.56 20.57 2.16
CA SER A 235 8.47 20.47 1.02
C SER A 235 9.23 19.13 1.06
N ALA A 236 9.16 18.35 -0.02
CA ALA A 236 9.90 17.09 -0.11
C ALA A 236 11.44 17.29 -0.16
N GLU A 237 11.88 18.47 -0.58
CA GLU A 237 13.30 18.83 -0.67
C GLU A 237 13.86 19.30 0.68
N THR A 238 13.09 20.10 1.43
CA THR A 238 13.63 20.85 2.59
C THR A 238 12.97 20.53 3.93
N GLY A 239 11.84 19.81 3.94
CA GLY A 239 11.03 19.60 5.14
C GLY A 239 10.25 20.83 5.61
N ASN A 240 10.36 21.98 4.95
CA ASN A 240 9.63 23.17 5.36
C ASN A 240 8.11 22.96 5.25
N LEU A 241 7.38 23.33 6.31
CA LEU A 241 5.92 23.35 6.30
C LEU A 241 5.42 24.34 5.25
N LEU A 242 4.56 23.86 4.35
CA LEU A 242 3.98 24.68 3.29
C LEU A 242 2.56 25.08 3.67
N TRP A 243 1.74 24.14 4.11
CA TRP A 243 0.38 24.37 4.59
C TRP A 243 -0.02 23.33 5.64
N ILE A 244 -1.01 23.71 6.45
CA ILE A 244 -1.55 22.91 7.54
C ILE A 244 -3.06 23.11 7.63
N ARG A 245 -3.80 22.02 7.79
CA ARG A 245 -5.23 22.02 8.10
C ARG A 245 -5.46 21.24 9.38
N PRO A 246 -6.10 21.80 10.42
CA PRO A 246 -6.51 21.02 11.59
C PRO A 246 -7.41 19.85 11.16
N PHE A 247 -7.12 18.66 11.67
CA PHE A 247 -7.87 17.46 11.35
C PHE A 247 -7.68 16.38 12.41
N THR A 248 -8.75 16.03 13.11
CA THR A 248 -8.76 14.98 14.14
C THR A 248 -9.86 13.97 13.86
N THR A 249 -9.62 12.72 14.25
CA THR A 249 -10.63 11.65 14.22
C THR A 249 -10.84 11.09 15.62
N PRO A 250 -11.99 10.45 15.93
CA PRO A 250 -12.18 9.76 17.20
C PRO A 250 -11.06 8.75 17.45
N SER A 251 -10.47 8.76 18.65
CA SER A 251 -9.27 7.97 19.03
C SER A 251 -7.99 8.30 18.25
N ILE A 252 -8.00 9.39 17.47
CA ILE A 252 -6.84 9.88 16.72
C ILE A 252 -6.31 8.86 15.70
N THR A 253 -7.18 7.97 15.22
CA THR A 253 -6.84 6.89 14.29
C THR A 253 -7.07 7.31 12.85
N THR A 254 -6.32 8.30 12.38
CA THR A 254 -6.34 8.66 10.95
C THR A 254 -5.38 7.74 10.19
N SER A 255 -5.95 6.69 9.58
CA SER A 255 -5.21 5.64 8.87
C SER A 255 -5.51 5.66 7.37
N LEU A 256 -5.36 6.82 6.73
CA LEU A 256 -5.66 7.00 5.31
C LEU A 256 -4.46 7.55 4.55
N THR A 257 -4.23 6.98 3.38
CA THR A 257 -3.29 7.52 2.39
C THR A 257 -3.96 8.68 1.65
N PRO A 258 -3.34 9.87 1.55
CA PRO A 258 -3.89 10.98 0.77
C PRO A 258 -4.19 10.61 -0.68
N ILE A 259 -5.25 11.18 -1.25
CA ILE A 259 -5.62 10.98 -2.65
C ILE A 259 -5.55 12.31 -3.37
N LEU A 260 -4.92 12.33 -4.55
CA LEU A 260 -4.95 13.45 -5.48
C LEU A 260 -5.84 13.07 -6.67
N TYR A 261 -6.82 13.92 -6.98
CA TYR A 261 -7.64 13.78 -8.18
C TYR A 261 -7.64 15.09 -8.94
N LYS A 262 -7.09 15.09 -10.16
CA LYS A 262 -6.83 16.31 -10.93
C LYS A 262 -6.01 17.30 -10.09
N ASP A 263 -6.59 18.42 -9.71
CA ASP A 263 -5.97 19.48 -8.90
C ASP A 263 -6.49 19.54 -7.45
N THR A 264 -7.29 18.55 -7.01
CA THR A 264 -7.86 18.49 -5.67
C THR A 264 -7.26 17.35 -4.84
N VAL A 265 -6.97 17.66 -3.58
CA VAL A 265 -6.58 16.69 -2.55
C VAL A 265 -7.83 16.27 -1.78
N ILE A 266 -7.97 14.98 -1.52
CA ILE A 266 -9.08 14.42 -0.74
C ILE A 266 -8.67 14.29 0.73
N GLN A 267 -9.45 14.93 1.61
CA GLN A 267 -9.37 14.81 3.05
C GLN A 267 -10.58 13.99 3.53
N ALA A 268 -10.32 12.91 4.26
CA ALA A 268 -11.35 12.05 4.84
C ALA A 268 -10.83 11.43 6.13
N GLY A 269 -11.71 10.87 6.96
CA GLY A 269 -11.34 10.17 8.18
C GLY A 269 -12.57 9.76 8.98
N ARG A 270 -12.40 8.88 9.97
CA ARG A 270 -13.52 8.36 10.77
C ARG A 270 -14.37 9.49 11.33
N ALA A 271 -15.69 9.34 11.20
CA ALA A 271 -16.69 10.32 11.62
C ALA A 271 -16.53 11.73 11.01
N ASN A 272 -15.69 11.88 9.98
CA ASN A 272 -15.61 13.07 9.14
C ASN A 272 -16.15 12.70 7.75
N GLY A 273 -16.93 13.59 7.14
CA GLY A 273 -17.27 13.45 5.72
C GLY A 273 -16.04 13.47 4.81
N ILE A 274 -16.26 13.43 3.51
CA ILE A 274 -15.20 13.53 2.50
C ILE A 274 -15.18 14.95 1.97
N THR A 275 -14.01 15.60 2.02
CA THR A 275 -13.77 16.95 1.49
C THR A 275 -12.75 16.89 0.37
N ALA A 276 -13.04 17.50 -0.77
CA ALA A 276 -12.02 17.84 -1.75
C ALA A 276 -11.62 19.30 -1.59
N PHE A 277 -10.31 19.57 -1.62
CA PHE A 277 -9.78 20.93 -1.53
C PHE A 277 -8.60 21.14 -2.48
N ARG A 278 -8.35 22.39 -2.86
CA ARG A 278 -7.19 22.79 -3.64
C ARG A 278 -6.11 23.36 -2.75
N VAL A 279 -4.87 23.05 -3.08
CA VAL A 279 -3.68 23.70 -2.53
C VAL A 279 -3.15 24.69 -3.57
N GLN A 280 -3.09 25.97 -3.23
CA GLN A 280 -2.67 27.03 -4.14
C GLN A 280 -1.54 27.85 -3.53
N ARG A 281 -0.54 28.17 -4.36
CA ARG A 281 0.55 29.07 -3.98
C ARG A 281 0.16 30.51 -4.30
N ARG A 282 0.22 31.40 -3.31
CA ARG A 282 0.03 32.85 -3.46
C ARG A 282 1.31 33.59 -3.05
N GLY A 283 2.19 33.80 -4.03
CA GLY A 283 3.50 34.36 -3.75
C GLY A 283 4.34 33.41 -2.88
N GLN A 284 4.59 33.80 -1.62
CA GLN A 284 5.34 32.99 -0.64
C GLN A 284 4.44 32.23 0.34
N SER A 285 3.12 32.44 0.32
CA SER A 285 2.18 31.70 1.17
C SER A 285 1.45 30.60 0.39
N TRP A 286 0.86 29.67 1.14
CA TRP A 286 0.00 28.63 0.62
C TRP A 286 -1.40 28.80 1.19
N GLU A 287 -2.41 28.53 0.36
CA GLU A 287 -3.81 28.54 0.74
C GLU A 287 -4.44 27.18 0.43
N THR A 288 -5.31 26.72 1.32
CA THR A 288 -6.15 25.54 1.11
C THR A 288 -7.60 25.97 1.00
N ASN A 289 -8.25 25.66 -0.12
CA ASN A 289 -9.64 26.07 -0.38
C ASN A 289 -10.50 24.86 -0.68
N ASP A 290 -11.58 24.67 0.08
CA ASP A 290 -12.55 23.60 -0.16
C ASP A 290 -13.27 23.79 -1.50
N VAL A 291 -13.47 22.69 -2.22
CA VAL A 291 -14.18 22.64 -3.49
C VAL A 291 -15.58 22.09 -3.28
N TRP A 292 -15.67 20.96 -2.60
CA TRP A 292 -16.91 20.32 -2.21
C TRP A 292 -16.69 19.50 -0.94
N HIS A 293 -17.79 19.22 -0.24
CA HIS A 293 -17.83 18.38 0.94
C HIS A 293 -19.11 17.54 0.95
N THR A 294 -19.03 16.32 1.46
CA THR A 294 -20.20 15.45 1.69
C THR A 294 -20.06 14.66 2.98
N ASP A 295 -21.12 14.66 3.79
CA ASP A 295 -21.23 13.87 5.03
C ASP A 295 -21.96 12.53 4.82
N GLN A 296 -22.38 12.22 3.60
CA GLN A 296 -23.15 11.00 3.30
C GLN A 296 -22.31 9.73 3.43
N VAL A 297 -21.00 9.84 3.22
CA VAL A 297 -20.03 8.74 3.32
C VAL A 297 -18.75 9.26 3.97
N SER A 298 -17.96 8.35 4.52
CA SER A 298 -16.72 8.63 5.24
C SER A 298 -15.76 7.46 5.07
N LEU A 299 -14.45 7.71 5.14
CA LEU A 299 -13.43 6.67 5.10
C LEU A 299 -12.84 6.44 6.50
N TYR A 300 -12.61 5.18 6.86
CA TYR A 300 -11.97 4.80 8.12
C TYR A 300 -11.18 3.51 7.93
N MET A 301 -9.84 3.58 8.07
CA MET A 301 -8.89 2.47 7.87
C MET A 301 -8.92 1.78 6.48
N THR A 302 -9.92 2.04 5.65
CA THR A 302 -9.99 1.63 4.26
C THR A 302 -9.73 2.83 3.36
N ASN A 303 -8.67 2.75 2.58
CA ASN A 303 -8.50 3.60 1.40
C ASN A 303 -9.39 3.08 0.28
N GLY A 304 -10.17 3.97 -0.35
CA GLY A 304 -10.84 3.66 -1.61
C GLY A 304 -9.88 3.70 -2.80
N VAL A 305 -10.37 3.32 -3.97
CA VAL A 305 -9.66 3.41 -5.25
C VAL A 305 -10.38 4.36 -6.19
N VAL A 306 -9.62 5.14 -6.96
CA VAL A 306 -10.17 6.08 -7.94
C VAL A 306 -10.08 5.47 -9.34
N VAL A 307 -11.23 5.23 -9.96
CA VAL A 307 -11.33 4.75 -11.34
C VAL A 307 -12.32 5.62 -12.10
N ASP A 308 -11.94 6.12 -13.27
CA ASP A 308 -12.78 6.97 -14.14
C ASP A 308 -13.45 8.15 -13.42
N GLY A 309 -12.72 8.79 -12.50
CA GLY A 309 -13.20 9.95 -11.73
C GLY A 309 -14.19 9.63 -10.63
N VAL A 310 -14.35 8.35 -10.28
CA VAL A 310 -15.16 7.90 -9.15
C VAL A 310 -14.26 7.29 -8.08
N LEU A 311 -14.42 7.75 -6.84
CA LEU A 311 -13.87 7.09 -5.68
C LEU A 311 -14.80 5.96 -5.26
N TYR A 312 -14.33 4.73 -5.42
CA TYR A 312 -14.99 3.54 -4.92
C TYR A 312 -14.39 3.17 -3.57
N GLY A 313 -15.22 3.12 -2.53
CA GLY A 313 -14.75 2.89 -1.16
C GLY A 313 -15.72 2.12 -0.31
N LEU A 314 -15.29 1.79 0.91
CA LEU A 314 -16.09 1.21 1.98
C LEU A 314 -16.22 2.23 3.11
N SER A 315 -17.44 2.62 3.41
CA SER A 315 -17.76 3.48 4.55
C SER A 315 -18.08 2.64 5.78
N HIS A 316 -17.52 3.00 6.93
CA HIS A 316 -17.84 2.38 8.23
C HIS A 316 -19.27 2.70 8.70
N LEU A 317 -19.92 3.71 8.11
CA LEU A 317 -21.31 4.03 8.39
C LEU A 317 -22.21 2.83 8.05
N ASN A 318 -23.34 2.71 8.76
CA ASN A 318 -24.25 1.57 8.62
C ASN A 318 -23.55 0.21 8.80
N SER A 319 -22.50 0.16 9.63
CA SER A 319 -21.69 -1.04 9.90
C SER A 319 -21.03 -1.63 8.64
N GLY A 320 -20.65 -0.78 7.67
CA GLY A 320 -19.99 -1.22 6.44
C GLY A 320 -20.88 -1.10 5.22
N GLN A 321 -20.58 -0.13 4.36
CA GLN A 321 -21.35 0.12 3.14
C GLN A 321 -20.43 0.58 2.01
N TYR A 322 -20.40 -0.16 0.90
CA TYR A 322 -19.69 0.28 -0.29
C TYR A 322 -20.37 1.49 -0.89
N PHE A 323 -19.59 2.37 -1.53
CA PHE A 323 -20.12 3.53 -2.23
C PHE A 323 -19.32 3.83 -3.49
N GLY A 324 -19.97 4.52 -4.42
CA GLY A 324 -19.32 5.26 -5.51
C GLY A 324 -19.53 6.76 -5.29
N LEU A 325 -18.45 7.53 -5.25
CA LEU A 325 -18.46 8.98 -5.09
C LEU A 325 -17.86 9.65 -6.32
N ASP A 326 -18.63 10.49 -7.00
CA ASP A 326 -18.13 11.32 -8.10
C ASP A 326 -17.20 12.40 -7.55
N LEU A 327 -15.91 12.35 -7.92
CA LEU A 327 -14.91 13.27 -7.39
C LEU A 327 -14.92 14.66 -8.04
N ASP A 328 -15.62 14.82 -9.17
CA ASP A 328 -15.79 16.13 -9.80
C ASP A 328 -16.83 16.97 -9.06
N THR A 329 -17.83 16.34 -8.47
CA THR A 329 -18.99 17.01 -7.87
C THR A 329 -19.15 16.80 -6.36
N GLY A 330 -18.54 15.77 -5.80
CA GLY A 330 -18.80 15.33 -4.42
C GLY A 330 -20.13 14.58 -4.25
N GLN A 331 -20.81 14.22 -5.34
CA GLN A 331 -22.07 13.49 -5.30
C GLN A 331 -21.82 12.00 -5.02
N VAL A 332 -22.44 11.48 -3.96
CA VAL A 332 -22.56 10.03 -3.77
C VAL A 332 -23.50 9.49 -4.83
N LEU A 333 -22.96 8.68 -5.74
CA LEU A 333 -23.69 8.11 -6.87
C LEU A 333 -24.59 6.96 -6.42
N TRP A 334 -24.07 6.12 -5.52
CA TRP A 334 -24.78 5.00 -4.93
C TRP A 334 -24.12 4.55 -3.63
N THR A 335 -24.88 3.82 -2.82
CA THR A 335 -24.40 3.05 -1.67
C THR A 335 -24.95 1.64 -1.73
N SER A 336 -24.19 0.62 -1.34
CA SER A 336 -24.66 -0.76 -1.21
C SER A 336 -25.69 -0.92 -0.08
N SER A 337 -26.15 -2.15 0.17
CA SER A 337 -26.80 -2.45 1.46
C SER A 337 -25.80 -2.28 2.63
N PRO A 338 -26.28 -2.02 3.86
CA PRO A 338 -25.46 -2.03 5.09
C PRO A 338 -24.74 -3.36 5.35
N ARG A 339 -23.84 -3.37 6.34
CA ARG A 339 -23.15 -4.57 6.86
C ARG A 339 -22.45 -5.41 5.79
N GLN A 340 -21.74 -4.76 4.87
CA GLN A 340 -20.95 -5.47 3.86
C GLN A 340 -19.62 -6.00 4.41
N ALA A 341 -18.90 -5.18 5.18
CA ALA A 341 -17.61 -5.51 5.79
C ALA A 341 -17.25 -4.49 6.88
N GLU A 342 -16.42 -4.86 7.85
CA GLU A 342 -15.92 -3.89 8.85
C GLU A 342 -14.69 -3.14 8.32
N ASN A 343 -13.81 -3.81 7.57
CA ASN A 343 -12.70 -3.22 6.84
C ASN A 343 -12.48 -3.94 5.50
N ALA A 344 -11.77 -3.27 4.59
CA ALA A 344 -11.33 -3.86 3.34
C ALA A 344 -10.08 -3.17 2.78
N ALA A 345 -9.22 -3.95 2.14
CA ALA A 345 -8.20 -3.47 1.22
C ALA A 345 -8.78 -3.42 -0.21
N ILE A 346 -8.93 -2.21 -0.74
CA ILE A 346 -9.58 -1.97 -2.04
C ILE A 346 -8.53 -1.58 -3.09
N LEU A 347 -8.51 -2.33 -4.20
CA LEU A 347 -7.67 -2.14 -5.38
C LEU A 347 -8.51 -2.11 -6.65
N GLY A 348 -8.06 -1.41 -7.69
CA GLY A 348 -8.68 -1.36 -9.02
C GLY A 348 -7.80 -2.09 -10.03
N ALA A 349 -8.40 -2.89 -10.92
CA ALA A 349 -7.68 -3.64 -11.94
C ALA A 349 -8.57 -3.85 -13.17
N GLY A 350 -8.17 -3.28 -14.31
CA GLY A 350 -9.00 -3.28 -15.53
C GLY A 350 -10.40 -2.70 -15.24
N GLN A 351 -11.45 -3.44 -15.60
CA GLN A 351 -12.83 -3.04 -15.34
C GLN A 351 -13.38 -3.43 -13.94
N PHE A 352 -12.52 -3.92 -13.05
CA PHE A 352 -12.91 -4.48 -11.77
C PHE A 352 -12.28 -3.76 -10.58
N ILE A 353 -12.90 -3.97 -9.43
CA ILE A 353 -12.40 -3.60 -8.11
C ILE A 353 -12.28 -4.88 -7.29
N PHE A 354 -11.12 -5.07 -6.70
CA PHE A 354 -10.81 -6.14 -5.75
C PHE A 354 -10.95 -5.56 -4.35
N SER A 355 -11.83 -6.14 -3.54
CA SER A 355 -12.06 -5.76 -2.16
C SER A 355 -11.78 -6.95 -1.26
N LEU A 356 -10.58 -7.01 -0.68
CA LEU A 356 -10.23 -8.03 0.32
C LEU A 356 -10.73 -7.57 1.68
N GLN A 357 -11.78 -8.21 2.19
CA GLN A 357 -12.45 -7.86 3.44
C GLN A 357 -11.72 -8.48 4.64
N ASP A 358 -11.93 -7.93 5.83
CA ASP A 358 -11.20 -8.34 7.03
C ASP A 358 -11.54 -9.75 7.55
N ASP A 359 -12.61 -10.35 7.04
CA ASP A 359 -13.02 -11.73 7.27
C ASP A 359 -12.44 -12.72 6.24
N ALA A 360 -11.43 -12.30 5.47
CA ALA A 360 -10.75 -13.09 4.43
C ALA A 360 -11.58 -13.39 3.18
N GLU A 361 -12.70 -12.69 2.97
CA GLU A 361 -13.44 -12.75 1.72
C GLU A 361 -12.92 -11.73 0.70
N LEU A 362 -12.40 -12.22 -0.43
CA LEU A 362 -12.09 -11.41 -1.60
C LEU A 362 -13.34 -11.23 -2.47
N LEU A 363 -13.88 -10.01 -2.45
CA LEU A 363 -15.00 -9.59 -3.28
C LEU A 363 -14.51 -8.93 -4.57
N ILE A 364 -14.97 -9.43 -5.70
CA ILE A 364 -14.78 -8.82 -7.02
C ILE A 364 -16.02 -8.02 -7.39
N LEU A 365 -15.83 -6.74 -7.68
CA LEU A 365 -16.87 -5.83 -8.16
C LEU A 365 -16.55 -5.37 -9.58
N ARG A 366 -17.55 -5.11 -10.41
CA ARG A 366 -17.37 -4.27 -11.60
C ARG A 366 -17.42 -2.81 -11.17
N HIS A 367 -16.47 -1.98 -11.62
CA HIS A 367 -16.58 -0.55 -11.33
C HIS A 367 -17.76 0.02 -12.13
N ASN A 368 -18.79 0.49 -11.44
CA ASN A 368 -20.05 0.91 -12.04
C ASN A 368 -20.50 2.23 -11.43
N ARG A 369 -20.87 3.22 -12.27
CA ARG A 369 -21.29 4.55 -11.79
C ARG A 369 -22.74 4.58 -11.28
N ILE A 370 -23.53 3.55 -11.55
CA ILE A 370 -24.98 3.54 -11.33
C ILE A 370 -25.35 2.78 -10.05
N GLN A 371 -24.66 1.68 -9.76
CA GLN A 371 -25.01 0.81 -8.64
C GLN A 371 -23.81 0.00 -8.14
N PHE A 372 -23.95 -0.57 -6.95
CA PHE A 372 -23.08 -1.63 -6.44
C PHE A 372 -23.25 -2.91 -7.28
N ASP A 373 -22.16 -3.44 -7.82
CA ASP A 373 -22.19 -4.48 -8.88
C ASP A 373 -21.20 -5.63 -8.57
N PRO A 374 -21.53 -6.49 -7.58
CA PRO A 374 -20.67 -7.62 -7.21
C PRO A 374 -20.73 -8.74 -8.26
N ILE A 375 -19.56 -9.26 -8.61
CA ILE A 375 -19.37 -10.27 -9.65
C ILE A 375 -19.06 -11.63 -9.07
N GLN A 376 -18.16 -11.70 -8.08
CA GLN A 376 -17.71 -12.96 -7.50
C GLN A 376 -17.15 -12.75 -6.08
N ARG A 377 -17.17 -13.81 -5.27
CA ARG A 377 -16.60 -13.85 -3.91
C ARG A 377 -15.75 -15.10 -3.73
N TYR A 378 -14.63 -14.96 -3.03
CA TYR A 378 -13.71 -16.06 -2.72
C TYR A 378 -13.28 -15.98 -1.26
N GLU A 379 -13.28 -17.11 -0.55
CA GLU A 379 -12.59 -17.23 0.74
C GLU A 379 -11.10 -17.51 0.46
N VAL A 380 -10.21 -16.61 0.86
CA VAL A 380 -8.79 -16.65 0.45
C VAL A 380 -7.81 -16.89 1.60
N ALA A 381 -8.30 -16.98 2.83
CA ALA A 381 -7.52 -17.36 4.00
C ALA A 381 -8.41 -17.89 5.12
N ALA A 382 -7.81 -18.58 6.09
CA ALA A 382 -8.52 -19.13 7.25
C ALA A 382 -8.58 -18.15 8.44
N SER A 383 -7.82 -17.04 8.38
CA SER A 383 -7.78 -16.02 9.42
C SER A 383 -7.92 -14.62 8.83
N SER A 384 -8.16 -13.63 9.68
CA SER A 384 -8.45 -12.26 9.22
C SER A 384 -7.31 -11.66 8.40
N THR A 385 -7.69 -10.93 7.34
CA THR A 385 -6.75 -10.28 6.42
C THR A 385 -6.80 -8.77 6.61
N TRP A 386 -5.68 -8.20 7.08
CA TRP A 386 -5.52 -6.76 7.26
C TRP A 386 -4.47 -6.15 6.33
N ALA A 387 -3.59 -6.98 5.78
CA ALA A 387 -2.62 -6.58 4.77
C ALA A 387 -3.33 -6.43 3.42
N GLN A 388 -2.94 -5.44 2.62
CA GLN A 388 -3.44 -5.39 1.25
C GLN A 388 -2.84 -6.52 0.42
N PRO A 389 -3.63 -7.11 -0.50
CA PRO A 389 -3.10 -8.11 -1.40
C PRO A 389 -2.16 -7.47 -2.41
N THR A 390 -1.26 -8.28 -2.96
CA THR A 390 -0.46 -7.90 -4.15
C THR A 390 -1.00 -8.65 -5.35
N ILE A 391 -1.27 -7.93 -6.44
CA ILE A 391 -1.82 -8.51 -7.67
C ILE A 391 -0.84 -8.20 -8.80
N SER A 392 -0.50 -9.22 -9.59
CA SER A 392 0.39 -9.10 -10.75
C SER A 392 0.03 -10.16 -11.79
N GLY A 393 -0.39 -9.73 -12.98
CA GLY A 393 -0.97 -10.61 -14.00
C GLY A 393 -2.21 -11.32 -13.45
N ASN A 394 -2.18 -12.65 -13.43
CA ASN A 394 -3.23 -13.48 -12.84
C ASN A 394 -2.97 -13.94 -11.40
N LYS A 395 -1.88 -13.50 -10.77
CA LYS A 395 -1.45 -13.91 -9.43
C LYS A 395 -1.99 -12.96 -8.37
N VAL A 396 -2.46 -13.52 -7.26
CA VAL A 396 -2.97 -12.78 -6.09
C VAL A 396 -2.29 -13.31 -4.83
N TYR A 397 -1.43 -12.48 -4.23
CA TYR A 397 -0.75 -12.79 -2.98
C TYR A 397 -1.53 -12.22 -1.80
N VAL A 398 -1.96 -13.08 -0.89
CA VAL A 398 -2.78 -12.73 0.27
C VAL A 398 -2.04 -13.06 1.55
N LYS A 399 -1.87 -12.05 2.42
CA LYS A 399 -1.30 -12.20 3.76
C LYS A 399 -2.43 -12.12 4.79
N ASP A 400 -2.63 -13.21 5.53
CA ASP A 400 -3.52 -13.26 6.69
C ASP A 400 -2.75 -12.94 7.99
N LEU A 401 -3.21 -13.37 9.16
CA LEU A 401 -2.52 -13.08 10.43
C LEU A 401 -1.06 -13.54 10.44
N SER A 402 -0.74 -14.71 9.89
CA SER A 402 0.60 -15.31 10.01
C SER A 402 1.16 -15.94 8.74
N THR A 403 0.31 -16.19 7.74
CA THR A 403 0.66 -16.90 6.51
C THR A 403 0.56 -16.03 5.28
N LEU A 404 1.43 -16.28 4.30
CA LEU A 404 1.32 -15.73 2.95
C LEU A 404 0.86 -16.85 2.01
N THR A 405 -0.12 -16.56 1.17
CA THR A 405 -0.70 -17.50 0.21
C THR A 405 -0.62 -16.92 -1.20
N LEU A 406 -0.23 -17.74 -2.18
CA LEU A 406 -0.40 -17.43 -3.61
C LEU A 406 -1.64 -18.13 -4.15
N TRP A 407 -2.53 -17.33 -4.71
CA TRP A 407 -3.67 -17.74 -5.52
C TRP A 407 -3.45 -17.35 -6.98
N THR A 408 -4.03 -18.10 -7.92
CA THR A 408 -4.13 -17.65 -9.32
C THR A 408 -5.57 -17.67 -9.83
N ILE A 409 -5.85 -16.75 -10.75
CA ILE A 409 -7.08 -16.67 -11.52
C ILE A 409 -6.80 -17.36 -12.86
N ASP A 410 -7.29 -18.58 -13.03
CA ASP A 410 -7.00 -19.42 -14.21
C ASP A 410 -8.10 -19.37 -15.28
#